data_AF-W4GSJ7-F1
#
_entry.id   AF-W4GSJ7-F1
#
_cell.length_a   1.000
_cell.length_b   1.000
_cell.length_c   1.000
_cell.angle_alpha   90.00
_cell.angle_beta   90.00
_cell.angle_gamma   90.00
#
_symmetry.space_group_name_H-M   'P 1'
#
loop_
_entity.id
_entity.type
_entity.pdbx_description
1 polymer ?
#
loop_
_entity_poly.entity_id
_entity_poly.type
_entity_poly.pdbx_seq_one_letter_code
_entity_poly.pdbx_strand_id
1 'polypeptide(L)' 'MEQPKRRQERYTNAQRKVPFAEFSMFNDWRLKEAKTLSSTRHGRHATLGGQGHKELTPITDNILAYM' A
#
# COMPACT_ATOMS: atom_id res chain seq x y z
N MET A 1 -36.60 5.95 23.45
CA MET A 1 -35.77 5.34 22.39
C MET A 1 -34.32 5.74 22.65
N GLU A 2 -33.61 5.01 23.52
CA GLU A 2 -32.17 5.24 23.69
C GLU A 2 -31.42 4.72 22.47
N GLN A 3 -30.57 5.54 21.86
CA GLN A 3 -29.71 5.08 20.78
C GLN A 3 -28.57 4.24 21.35
N PRO A 4 -28.24 3.08 20.74
CA PRO A 4 -27.13 2.27 21.20
C PRO A 4 -25.81 3.04 21.06
N LYS A 5 -25.08 3.15 22.18
CA LYS A 5 -23.75 3.79 22.24
C LYS A 5 -22.82 3.08 21.26
N ARG A 6 -22.31 3.82 20.26
CA ARG A 6 -21.36 3.32 19.25
C ARG A 6 -20.17 2.66 19.94
N ARG A 7 -20.08 1.33 19.85
CA ARG A 7 -18.97 0.55 20.40
C ARG A 7 -17.77 0.73 19.47
N GLN A 8 -16.79 1.55 19.89
CA GLN A 8 -15.51 1.61 19.18
C GLN A 8 -14.69 0.39 19.58
N GLU A 9 -14.63 -0.60 18.70
CA GLU A 9 -13.69 -1.71 18.85
C GLU A 9 -12.27 -1.17 18.65
N ARG A 10 -11.50 -1.17 19.72
CA ARG A 10 -10.10 -0.75 19.67
C ARG A 10 -9.27 -1.94 19.20
N TYR A 11 -8.69 -1.83 18.02
CA TYR A 11 -7.66 -2.77 17.57
C TYR A 11 -6.54 -2.89 18.60
N THR A 12 -5.97 -4.07 18.75
CA THR A 12 -4.76 -4.28 19.53
C THR A 12 -3.54 -3.76 18.76
N ASN A 13 -2.42 -3.49 19.44
CA ASN A 13 -1.20 -3.02 18.76
C ASN A 13 -0.67 -4.02 17.73
N ALA A 14 -0.88 -5.33 17.93
CA ALA A 14 -0.54 -6.35 16.95
C ALA A 14 -1.41 -6.24 15.68
N GLN A 15 -2.72 -6.04 15.84
CA GLN A 15 -3.65 -5.84 14.74
C GLN A 15 -3.40 -4.53 13.98
N ARG A 16 -2.79 -3.51 14.61
CA ARG A 16 -2.39 -2.26 13.93
C ARG A 16 -1.10 -2.39 13.13
N LYS A 17 -0.15 -3.23 13.57
CA LYS A 17 1.17 -3.34 12.95
C LYS A 17 1.14 -4.02 11.59
N VAL A 18 0.27 -5.02 11.41
CA VAL A 18 0.18 -5.78 10.15
C VAL A 18 -0.32 -4.89 8.99
N PRO A 19 -1.46 -4.17 9.10
CA PRO A 19 -1.92 -3.27 8.05
C PRO A 19 -0.94 -2.13 7.78
N PHE A 20 -0.30 -1.61 8.83
CA PHE A 20 0.70 -0.55 8.69
C PHE A 20 1.94 -1.01 7.92
N ALA A 21 2.44 -2.22 8.17
CA ALA A 21 3.57 -2.78 7.44
C ALA A 21 3.22 -3.04 5.97
N GLU A 22 2.03 -3.56 5.69
CA GLU A 22 1.53 -3.76 4.32
C GLU A 22 1.39 -2.42 3.57
N PHE A 23 0.83 -1.39 4.22
CA PHE A 23 0.72 -0.04 3.65
C PHE A 23 2.10 0.59 3.38
N SER A 24 3.05 0.47 4.31
CA SER A 24 4.41 0.97 4.13
C SER A 24 5.10 0.30 2.95
N MET A 25 4.96 -1.02 2.81
CA MET A 25 5.53 -1.78 1.69
C MET A 25 4.94 -1.35 0.35
N PHE A 26 3.62 -1.09 0.29
CA PHE A 26 2.96 -0.59 -0.91
C PHE A 26 3.47 0.80 -1.31
N ASN A 27 3.63 1.72 -0.35
CA ASN A 27 4.17 3.05 -0.63
C ASN A 27 5.62 3.01 -1.11
N ASP A 28 6.47 2.17 -0.51
CA ASP A 28 7.85 1.98 -0.95
C ASP A 28 7.91 1.46 -2.39
N TRP A 29 6.99 0.58 -2.76
CA TRP A 29 6.86 0.10 -4.13
C TRP A 29 6.46 1.22 -5.09
N ARG A 30 5.43 2.01 -4.76
CA ARG A 30 5.00 3.18 -5.56
C ARG A 30 6.11 4.21 -5.76
N LEU A 31 6.91 4.46 -4.72
CA LEU A 31 8.05 5.38 -4.80
C LEU A 31 9.14 4.85 -5.75
N LYS A 32 9.43 3.55 -5.72
CA LYS A 32 10.37 2.91 -6.65
C LYS A 32 9.85 2.91 -8.08
N GLU A 33 8.56 2.66 -8.27
CA GLU A 33 7.88 2.73 -9.56
C GLU A 33 8.02 4.14 -10.16
N ALA A 34 7.62 5.17 -9.39
CA ALA A 34 7.73 6.56 -9.81
C ALA A 34 9.17 6.98 -10.12
N LYS A 35 10.15 6.55 -9.30
CA LYS A 35 11.57 6.80 -9.54
C LYS A 35 12.08 6.14 -10.81
N THR A 36 11.57 4.94 -11.12
CA THR A 36 11.93 4.24 -12.36
C THR A 36 11.34 4.95 -13.56
N LEU A 37 10.04 5.26 -13.54
CA LEU A 37 9.35 5.91 -14.64
C LEU A 37 9.84 7.34 -14.92
N SER A 38 10.30 8.05 -13.90
CA SER A 38 10.92 9.38 -14.04
C SER A 38 12.40 9.33 -14.47
N SER A 39 13.04 8.16 -14.42
CA SER A 39 14.45 8.01 -14.78
C SER A 39 14.61 7.86 -16.30
N THR A 40 15.56 8.61 -16.86
CA THR A 40 16.03 8.45 -18.23
C THR A 40 17.45 7.89 -18.22
N ARG A 41 17.69 6.78 -18.92
CA ARG A 41 19.02 6.15 -19.05
C ARG A 41 19.38 6.03 -20.53
N HIS A 42 20.58 6.49 -20.90
CA HIS A 42 21.08 6.45 -22.28
C HIS A 42 20.10 7.06 -23.30
N GLY A 43 19.46 8.18 -22.94
CA GLY A 43 18.50 8.88 -23.80
C GLY A 43 17.13 8.20 -23.95
N ARG A 44 16.85 7.15 -23.17
CA ARG A 44 15.55 6.45 -23.17
C ARG A 44 14.92 6.46 -21.77
N HIS A 45 13.61 6.63 -21.71
CA HIS A 45 12.89 6.46 -20.45
C HIS A 45 13.00 5.02 -19.97
N ALA A 46 13.30 4.85 -18.69
CA ALA A 46 13.31 3.53 -18.08
C ALA A 46 11.87 3.01 -18.00
N THR A 47 11.67 1.78 -18.44
CA THR A 47 10.40 1.07 -18.34
C THR A 47 10.46 0.09 -17.18
N LEU A 48 9.31 -0.30 -16.65
CA LEU A 48 9.23 -1.30 -15.58
C LEU A 48 9.61 -2.72 -16.06
N GLY A 49 9.88 -2.92 -17.36
CA GLY A 49 10.17 -4.24 -17.94
C GLY A 49 9.13 -5.30 -17.55
N GLY A 50 9.55 -6.56 -17.44
CA GLY A 50 8.70 -7.65 -16.91
C GLY A 50 8.32 -7.54 -15.43
N GLN A 51 8.75 -6.48 -14.71
CA GLN A 51 8.38 -6.28 -13.30
C GLN A 51 6.99 -5.64 -13.14
N GLY A 52 6.46 -4.97 -14.18
CA GLY A 52 5.08 -4.45 -14.16
C GLY A 52 3.99 -5.53 -14.14
N HIS A 53 4.37 -6.79 -14.39
CA HIS A 53 3.47 -7.96 -14.40
C HIS A 53 3.49 -8.78 -13.10
N LYS A 54 4.27 -8.39 -12.09
CA LYS A 54 4.13 -9.03 -10.78
C LYS A 54 2.83 -8.56 -10.18
N GLU A 55 1.89 -9.48 -9.98
CA GLU A 55 0.65 -9.21 -9.25
C GLU A 55 1.00 -8.41 -8.00
N LEU A 56 0.53 -7.16 -7.97
CA LEU A 56 0.50 -6.35 -6.78
C LEU A 56 -0.13 -7.24 -5.71
N THR A 57 0.60 -7.46 -4.62
CA THR A 57 0.09 -8.12 -3.41
C THR A 57 -1.36 -7.70 -3.25
N PRO A 58 -2.32 -8.63 -3.25
CA PRO A 58 -3.73 -8.28 -3.36
C PRO A 58 -3.99 -7.23 -2.29
N ILE A 59 -4.45 -6.05 -2.72
CA ILE A 59 -4.82 -4.98 -1.80
C ILE A 59 -5.88 -5.60 -0.90
N THR A 60 -5.48 -6.01 0.29
CA THR A 60 -6.40 -6.65 1.24
C THR A 60 -7.29 -5.54 1.80
N ASP A 61 -8.49 -5.90 2.26
CA ASP A 61 -9.40 -4.93 2.90
C ASP A 61 -8.74 -4.19 4.08
N ASN A 62 -7.71 -4.80 4.69
CA ASN A 62 -6.91 -4.20 5.75
C ASN A 62 -6.08 -2.98 5.27
N ILE A 63 -5.60 -2.99 4.03
CA ILE A 63 -4.82 -1.89 3.44
C ILE A 63 -5.77 -0.74 3.04
N LEU A 64 -6.95 -1.06 2.51
CA LEU A 64 -7.98 -0.06 2.14
C LEU A 64 -8.43 0.80 3.33
N ALA A 65 -8.43 0.27 4.54
CA ALA A 65 -8.77 1.03 5.75
C ALA A 65 -7.72 2.11 6.11
N TYR A 66 -6.53 2.07 5.50
CA TYR A 66 -5.40 2.97 5.77
C TYR A 66 -5.10 3.95 4.62
N MET A 67 -5.64 3.71 3.43
CA MET A 67 -5.55 4.61 2.25
C MET A 67 -6.56 5.76 2.36
#